data_AF-Q86HU0-F1
#
_entry.id   AF-Q86HU0-F1
#
_cell.length_a   1.000
_cell.length_b   1.000
_cell.length_c   1.000
_cell.angle_alpha   90.00
_cell.angle_beta   90.00
_cell.angle_gamma   90.00
#
_symmetry.space_group_name_H-M   'P 1'
#
loop_
_entity.id
_entity.type
_entity.pdbx_description
1 polymer ?
#
loop_
_entity_poly.entity_id
_entity_poly.type
_entity_poly.pdbx_seq_one_letter_code
_entity_poly.pdbx_strand_id
1 'polypeptide(L)'
;MNSASSIEIFLYEFGDTGQRTFLVSPSIEKLFKCIMNTPLNLRHYYELIPQFENCNLYLDIDFKLPPEKAEENKRNKQLYKNNLIDRIIIDEVKTHLKKTHPQVSDEIDSIGPLLLFSYQYDKYSLHLHWPFKTFHWKDN
;
A
#
# COMPACT_ATOMS: atom_id res chain seq x y z
N MET A 1 -4.05 -31.89 4.73
CA MET A 1 -2.90 -31.11 5.25
C MET A 1 -3.49 -29.96 6.05
N ASN A 2 -3.20 -29.89 7.35
CA ASN A 2 -3.71 -28.82 8.22
C ASN A 2 -3.17 -27.49 7.69
N SER A 3 -4.06 -26.62 7.17
CA SER A 3 -3.70 -25.22 6.99
C SER A 3 -3.37 -24.69 8.38
N ALA A 4 -2.10 -24.38 8.63
CA ALA A 4 -1.78 -23.53 9.77
C ALA A 4 -2.67 -22.29 9.62
N SER A 5 -3.60 -22.08 10.56
CA SER A 5 -4.37 -20.85 10.61
C SER A 5 -3.34 -19.73 10.77
N SER A 6 -3.14 -18.92 9.72
CA SER A 6 -2.24 -17.78 9.80
C SER A 6 -2.84 -16.81 10.81
N ILE A 7 -2.09 -16.56 11.88
CA ILE A 7 -2.43 -15.50 12.81
C ILE A 7 -1.99 -14.21 12.13
N GLU A 8 -2.94 -13.31 11.92
CA GLU A 8 -2.70 -12.00 11.34
C GLU A 8 -2.49 -10.99 12.46
N ILE A 9 -1.43 -10.18 12.36
CA ILE A 9 -1.11 -9.14 13.33
C ILE A 9 -1.22 -7.78 12.62
N PHE A 10 -2.08 -6.93 13.16
CA PHE A 10 -2.28 -5.56 12.69
C PHE A 10 -2.11 -4.58 13.85
N LEU A 11 -1.93 -3.31 13.51
CA LEU A 11 -1.92 -2.22 14.49
C LEU A 11 -3.21 -1.43 14.36
N TYR A 12 -3.80 -1.06 15.50
CA TYR A 12 -4.92 -0.13 15.58
C TYR A 12 -4.49 1.14 16.30
N GLU A 13 -4.70 2.30 15.66
CA GLU A 13 -4.36 3.61 16.22
C GLU A 13 -5.55 4.25 16.95
N PHE A 14 -5.28 4.76 18.16
CA PHE A 14 -6.28 5.44 18.98
C PHE A 14 -6.36 6.92 18.62
N GLY A 15 -7.41 7.29 17.88
CA GLY A 15 -7.62 8.67 17.42
C GLY A 15 -6.41 9.15 16.61
N ASP A 16 -6.06 10.43 16.77
CA ASP A 16 -4.94 11.07 16.04
C ASP A 16 -3.67 11.18 16.90
N THR A 17 -3.44 10.23 17.81
CA THR A 17 -2.32 10.31 18.77
C THR A 17 -1.04 9.63 18.28
N GLY A 18 -1.09 8.85 17.20
CA GLY A 18 -0.01 7.96 16.79
C GLY A 18 0.19 6.74 17.71
N GLN A 19 -0.51 6.65 18.85
CA GLN A 19 -0.42 5.50 19.75
C GLN A 19 -1.21 4.33 19.19
N ARG A 20 -0.60 3.13 19.22
CA ARG A 20 -1.15 1.92 18.62
C ARG A 20 -1.23 0.78 19.61
N THR A 21 -2.23 -0.08 19.43
CA THR A 21 -2.29 -1.41 20.05
C THR A 21 -2.22 -2.49 18.99
N PHE A 22 -1.76 -3.67 19.38
CA PHE A 22 -1.77 -4.85 18.52
C PHE A 22 -3.18 -5.44 18.46
N LEU A 23 -3.64 -5.69 17.25
CA LEU A 23 -4.83 -6.46 16.94
C LEU A 23 -4.39 -7.80 16.36
N VAL A 24 -4.76 -8.88 17.03
CA VAL A 24 -4.41 -10.24 16.62
C VAL A 24 -5.69 -10.94 16.17
N SER A 25 -5.71 -11.43 14.93
CA SER A 25 -6.85 -12.13 14.34
C SER A 25 -6.44 -13.52 13.88
N PRO A 26 -7.29 -14.56 14.05
CA PRO A 26 -6.97 -15.90 13.57
C PRO A 26 -7.17 -16.08 12.05
N SER A 27 -7.64 -15.04 11.35
CA SER A 27 -7.66 -15.00 9.89
C SER A 27 -7.83 -13.57 9.37
N ILE A 28 -7.42 -13.33 8.13
CA ILE A 28 -7.56 -12.05 7.45
C ILE A 28 -9.05 -11.71 7.24
N GLU A 29 -9.92 -12.69 6.94
CA GLU A 29 -11.35 -12.46 6.72
C GLU A 29 -12.07 -11.97 7.98
N LYS A 30 -11.71 -12.51 9.15
CA LYS A 30 -12.25 -12.05 10.44
C LYS A 30 -11.83 -10.62 10.74
N LEU A 31 -10.58 -10.29 10.44
CA LEU A 31 -10.07 -8.94 10.58
C LEU A 31 -10.79 -7.97 9.62
N PHE A 32 -10.87 -8.30 8.33
CA PHE A 32 -11.59 -7.50 7.34
C PHE A 32 -13.04 -7.28 7.74
N LYS A 33 -13.74 -8.31 8.25
CA LYS A 33 -15.10 -8.16 8.77
C LYS A 33 -15.17 -7.19 9.95
N CYS A 34 -14.18 -7.19 10.83
CA CYS A 34 -14.10 -6.22 11.93
C CYS A 34 -13.90 -4.78 11.37
N ILE A 35 -12.90 -4.58 10.52
CA ILE A 35 -12.59 -3.28 9.90
C ILE A 35 -13.80 -2.72 9.14
N MET A 36 -14.49 -3.55 8.36
CA MET A 36 -15.65 -3.13 7.55
C MET A 36 -16.88 -2.77 8.39
N ASN A 37 -16.97 -3.23 9.64
CA ASN A 37 -18.05 -2.88 10.57
C ASN A 37 -17.72 -1.71 11.51
N THR A 38 -16.45 -1.33 11.63
CA THR A 38 -16.03 -0.14 12.40
C THR A 38 -16.50 1.14 11.70
N PRO A 39 -16.97 2.20 12.40
CA PRO A 39 -17.26 3.49 11.78
C PRO A 39 -16.03 4.05 11.03
N LEU A 40 -16.21 4.67 9.85
CA LEU A 40 -15.10 5.13 9.00
C LEU A 40 -14.08 6.02 9.73
N ASN A 41 -14.56 6.91 10.60
CA ASN A 41 -13.74 7.81 11.42
C ASN A 41 -12.97 7.12 12.56
N LEU A 42 -13.09 5.80 12.69
CA LEU A 42 -12.36 4.96 13.64
C LEU A 42 -11.53 3.88 12.93
N ARG A 43 -11.43 3.89 11.59
CA ARG A 43 -10.71 2.85 10.83
C ARG A 43 -9.23 3.16 10.63
N HIS A 44 -8.49 3.37 11.72
CA HIS A 44 -7.05 3.62 11.68
C HIS A 44 -6.27 2.32 11.91
N TYR A 45 -6.36 1.41 10.94
CA TYR A 45 -5.69 0.11 10.97
C TYR A 45 -4.45 0.12 10.06
N TYR A 46 -3.37 -0.50 10.51
CA TYR A 46 -2.11 -0.61 9.76
C TYR A 46 -1.67 -2.07 9.75
N GLU A 47 -1.18 -2.52 8.61
CA GLU A 47 -0.49 -3.80 8.49
C GLU A 47 0.83 -3.74 9.27
N LEU A 48 1.12 -4.76 10.08
CA LEU A 48 2.43 -4.94 10.66
C LEU A 48 3.27 -5.77 9.69
N ILE A 49 4.31 -5.17 9.11
CA ILE A 49 5.29 -5.91 8.31
C ILE A 49 6.28 -6.56 9.28
N PRO A 50 6.29 -7.90 9.43
CA PRO A 50 7.15 -8.54 10.40
C PRO A 50 8.62 -8.42 9.99
N GLN A 51 9.49 -8.22 10.98
CA GLN A 51 10.92 -8.23 10.73
C GLN A 51 11.37 -9.64 10.30
N PHE A 52 12.28 -9.70 9.34
CA PHE A 52 12.90 -10.95 8.86
C PHE A 52 11.92 -11.93 8.18
N GLU A 53 10.76 -11.44 7.76
CA GLU A 53 9.84 -12.19 6.91
C GLU A 53 9.92 -11.72 5.47
N ASN A 54 9.77 -12.67 4.55
CA ASN A 54 9.77 -12.36 3.14
C ASN A 54 8.60 -11.44 2.80
N CYS A 55 8.86 -10.36 2.05
CA CYS A 55 7.84 -9.40 1.69
C CYS A 55 7.82 -9.10 0.19
N ASN A 56 6.69 -8.56 -0.26
CA ASN A 56 6.59 -7.97 -1.58
C ASN A 56 7.25 -6.59 -1.61
N LEU A 57 7.64 -6.14 -2.79
CA LEU A 57 8.05 -4.75 -2.96
C LEU A 57 6.84 -3.84 -2.79
N TYR A 58 6.98 -2.86 -1.91
CA TYR A 58 6.04 -1.78 -1.75
C TYR A 58 6.77 -0.44 -1.78
N LEU A 59 6.04 0.61 -2.19
CA LEU A 59 6.52 1.99 -2.18
C LEU A 59 5.41 2.85 -1.61
N ASP A 60 5.75 3.69 -0.63
CA ASP A 60 4.91 4.81 -0.20
C ASP A 60 5.55 6.09 -0.70
N ILE A 61 4.81 6.84 -1.51
CA ILE A 61 5.29 8.05 -2.17
C ILE A 61 4.35 9.18 -1.79
N ASP A 62 4.92 10.16 -1.12
CA ASP A 62 4.16 11.30 -0.66
C ASP A 62 4.91 12.62 -0.83
N PHE A 63 4.19 13.64 -1.30
CA PHE A 63 4.72 14.99 -1.38
C PHE A 63 3.61 16.03 -1.32
N LYS A 64 3.98 17.22 -0.82
CA LYS A 64 3.07 18.36 -0.76
C LYS A 64 2.88 18.95 -2.15
N LEU A 65 1.64 19.24 -2.51
CA LEU A 65 1.34 19.94 -3.74
C LEU A 65 1.60 21.45 -3.62
N PRO A 66 2.02 22.11 -4.72
CA PRO A 66 1.94 23.55 -4.82
C PRO A 66 0.49 24.03 -4.59
N PRO A 67 0.26 25.19 -3.94
CA PRO A 67 -1.07 25.70 -3.63
C PRO A 67 -2.02 25.77 -4.84
N GLU A 68 -1.51 26.15 -6.01
CA GLU A 68 -2.28 26.22 -7.25
C GLU A 68 -2.87 24.86 -7.64
N LYS A 69 -2.08 23.79 -7.51
CA LYS A 69 -2.49 22.41 -7.80
C LYS A 69 -3.41 21.86 -6.73
N ALA A 70 -3.18 22.22 -5.47
CA ALA A 70 -4.08 21.85 -4.37
C ALA A 70 -5.48 22.44 -4.58
N GLU A 71 -5.57 23.72 -4.95
CA GLU A 71 -6.83 24.39 -5.26
C GLU A 71 -7.49 23.88 -6.55
N GLU A 72 -6.70 23.48 -7.55
CA GLU A 72 -7.22 22.79 -8.75
C GLU A 72 -7.86 21.44 -8.38
N ASN A 73 -7.17 20.60 -7.61
CA ASN A 73 -7.67 19.30 -7.16
C ASN A 73 -8.96 19.44 -6.34
N LYS A 74 -8.98 20.42 -5.42
CA LYS A 74 -10.15 20.74 -4.60
C LYS A 74 -11.34 21.19 -5.43
N ARG A 75 -11.13 22.05 -6.43
CA ARG A 75 -12.18 22.56 -7.32
C ARG A 75 -12.74 21.48 -8.23
N ASN A 76 -11.87 20.72 -8.88
CA ASN A 76 -12.30 19.74 -9.87
C ASN A 76 -12.89 18.48 -9.26
N LYS A 77 -12.67 18.24 -7.95
CA LYS A 77 -12.83 16.91 -7.31
C LYS A 77 -12.16 15.82 -8.16
N GLN A 78 -11.19 16.22 -8.98
CA GLN A 78 -10.49 15.36 -9.90
C GLN A 78 -9.31 14.82 -9.13
N LEU A 79 -9.45 13.55 -8.87
CA LEU A 79 -8.39 12.70 -8.37
C LEU A 79 -7.34 12.60 -9.45
N TYR A 80 -6.13 12.24 -9.03
CA TYR A 80 -4.98 11.89 -9.86
C TYR A 80 -5.23 10.67 -10.80
N LYS A 81 -6.44 10.55 -11.39
CA LYS A 81 -6.78 9.53 -12.37
C LYS A 81 -5.88 9.74 -13.59
N ASN A 82 -5.03 8.73 -13.85
CA ASN A 82 -4.02 8.73 -14.91
C ASN A 82 -2.97 9.84 -14.74
N ASN A 83 -2.44 10.02 -13.53
CA ASN A 83 -1.35 10.96 -13.35
C ASN A 83 -0.11 10.44 -14.10
N LEU A 84 0.41 11.28 -14.99
CA LEU A 84 1.66 11.02 -15.72
C LEU A 84 2.79 10.64 -14.74
N ILE A 85 2.76 11.20 -13.54
CA ILE A 85 3.69 10.90 -12.44
C ILE A 85 3.65 9.42 -12.05
N ASP A 86 2.46 8.85 -11.83
CA ASP A 86 2.32 7.43 -11.45
C ASP A 86 2.94 6.52 -12.52
N ARG A 87 2.72 6.86 -13.80
CA ARG A 87 3.28 6.09 -14.93
C ARG A 87 4.80 6.19 -14.97
N ILE A 88 5.35 7.39 -14.82
CA ILE A 88 6.80 7.61 -14.78
C ILE A 88 7.41 6.79 -13.63
N ILE A 89 6.83 6.87 -12.43
CA ILE A 89 7.31 6.11 -11.26
C ILE A 89 7.27 4.61 -11.55
N ILE A 90 6.13 4.10 -12.03
CA ILE A 90 5.97 2.66 -12.30
C ILE A 90 6.94 2.21 -13.39
N ASP A 91 7.09 2.96 -14.49
CA ASP A 91 7.97 2.61 -15.60
C ASP A 91 9.45 2.61 -15.18
N GLU A 92 9.87 3.58 -14.37
CA GLU A 92 11.23 3.63 -13.79
C GLU A 92 11.49 2.44 -12.87
N VAL A 93 10.55 2.12 -11.96
CA VAL A 93 10.66 0.95 -11.07
C VAL A 93 10.72 -0.34 -11.88
N LYS A 94 9.84 -0.51 -12.87
CA LYS A 94 9.85 -1.69 -13.76
C LYS A 94 11.17 -1.82 -14.50
N THR A 95 11.69 -0.72 -15.06
CA THR A 95 12.96 -0.70 -15.79
C THR A 95 14.12 -1.11 -14.87
N HIS A 96 14.15 -0.58 -13.65
CA HIS A 96 15.15 -0.94 -12.66
C HIS A 96 15.06 -2.41 -12.26
N LEU A 97 13.87 -2.90 -11.92
CA LEU A 97 13.65 -4.28 -11.50
C LEU A 97 14.01 -5.29 -12.59
N LYS A 98 13.69 -5.02 -13.86
CA LYS A 98 14.10 -5.89 -14.98
C LYS A 98 15.61 -5.97 -15.14
N LYS A 99 16.32 -4.87 -14.82
CA LYS A 99 17.78 -4.82 -14.88
C LYS A 99 18.44 -5.59 -13.74
N THR A 100 17.91 -5.48 -12.51
CA THR A 100 18.52 -6.08 -11.31
C THR A 100 18.00 -7.48 -10.99
N HIS A 101 16.78 -7.81 -11.41
CA HIS A 101 16.10 -9.08 -11.17
C HIS A 101 15.44 -9.60 -12.47
N PRO A 102 16.22 -9.92 -13.52
CA PRO A 102 15.68 -10.33 -14.82
C PRO A 102 14.79 -11.57 -14.76
N GLN A 103 14.98 -12.45 -13.76
CA GLN A 103 14.19 -13.66 -13.57
C GLN A 103 12.71 -13.40 -13.25
N VAL A 104 12.34 -12.18 -12.88
CA VAL A 104 10.94 -11.81 -12.56
C VAL A 104 10.31 -10.91 -13.63
N SER A 105 10.98 -10.69 -14.77
CA SER A 105 10.53 -9.77 -15.82
C SER A 105 9.10 -10.04 -16.29
N ASP A 106 8.73 -11.31 -16.44
CA ASP A 106 7.39 -11.71 -16.89
C ASP A 106 6.32 -11.34 -15.83
N GLU A 107 6.64 -11.43 -14.55
CA GLU A 107 5.72 -11.03 -13.47
C GLU A 107 5.58 -9.51 -13.36
N ILE A 108 6.68 -8.77 -13.53
CA ILE A 108 6.67 -7.31 -13.53
C ILE A 108 5.68 -6.76 -14.57
N ASP A 109 5.64 -7.38 -15.76
CA ASP A 109 4.78 -6.95 -16.84
C ASP A 109 3.34 -7.46 -16.71
N SER A 110 3.16 -8.70 -16.27
CA SER A 110 1.83 -9.33 -16.21
C SER A 110 0.99 -8.89 -15.01
N ILE A 111 1.59 -8.65 -13.85
CA ILE A 111 0.87 -8.31 -12.62
C ILE A 111 0.80 -6.79 -12.44
N GLY A 112 1.95 -6.12 -12.58
CA GLY A 112 2.10 -4.71 -12.21
C GLY A 112 1.84 -4.45 -10.72
N PRO A 113 1.93 -3.18 -10.26
CA PRO A 113 1.59 -2.84 -8.90
C PRO A 113 0.06 -2.73 -8.72
N LEU A 114 -0.39 -3.05 -7.51
CA LEU A 114 -1.66 -2.55 -6.97
C LEU A 114 -1.45 -1.07 -6.59
N LEU A 115 -2.29 -0.19 -7.14
CA LEU A 115 -2.28 1.24 -6.84
C LEU A 115 -3.31 1.55 -5.77
N LEU A 116 -2.86 2.09 -4.64
CA LEU A 116 -3.69 2.53 -3.53
C LEU A 116 -3.45 4.03 -3.33
N PHE A 117 -4.50 4.83 -3.47
CA PHE A 117 -4.42 6.28 -3.30
C PHE A 117 -4.93 6.69 -1.92
N SER A 118 -4.19 7.57 -1.25
CA SER A 118 -4.67 8.27 -0.07
C SER A 118 -5.09 9.69 -0.45
N TYR A 119 -6.30 10.05 -0.07
CA TYR A 119 -7.01 11.22 -0.60
C TYR A 119 -6.78 12.43 0.29
N GLN A 120 -5.93 13.36 -0.15
CA GLN A 120 -5.75 14.67 0.47
C GLN A 120 -5.62 15.73 -0.63
N TYR A 121 -6.25 16.90 -0.45
CA TYR A 121 -6.30 17.92 -1.52
C TYR A 121 -4.95 18.60 -1.75
N ASP A 122 -4.17 18.76 -0.69
CA ASP A 122 -2.89 19.46 -0.66
C ASP A 122 -1.68 18.53 -0.66
N LYS A 123 -1.92 17.22 -0.67
CA LYS A 123 -0.89 16.19 -0.63
C LYS A 123 -1.16 15.15 -1.73
N TYR A 124 -0.12 14.81 -2.46
CA TYR A 124 -0.10 13.59 -3.26
C TYR A 124 0.36 12.45 -2.36
N SER A 125 -0.37 11.34 -2.37
CA SER A 125 0.00 10.12 -1.64
C SER A 125 -0.43 8.89 -2.43
N LEU A 126 0.56 8.08 -2.80
CA LEU A 126 0.42 6.88 -3.59
C LEU A 126 1.16 5.74 -2.91
N HIS A 127 0.44 4.66 -2.63
CA HIS A 127 0.98 3.41 -2.16
C HIS A 127 0.96 2.42 -3.32
N LEU A 128 2.12 1.89 -3.68
CA LEU A 128 2.29 0.85 -4.70
C LEU A 128 2.69 -0.44 -4.03
N HIS A 129 2.07 -1.55 -4.43
CA HIS A 129 2.42 -2.87 -3.93
C HIS A 129 2.49 -3.87 -5.09
N TRP A 130 3.64 -4.51 -5.32
CA TRP A 130 3.81 -5.53 -6.36
C TRP A 130 3.59 -6.92 -5.77
N PRO A 131 2.45 -7.59 -6.04
CA PRO A 131 2.18 -8.91 -5.49
C PRO A 131 2.83 -9.99 -6.36
N PHE A 132 4.16 -10.03 -6.34
CA PHE A 132 4.92 -11.07 -7.02
C PHE A 132 4.55 -12.45 -6.46
N LYS A 133 4.52 -13.44 -7.33
CA LYS A 133 4.16 -14.82 -6.97
C LYS A 133 5.39 -15.67 -6.68
N THR A 134 6.46 -15.49 -7.49
CA THR A 134 7.66 -16.33 -7.39
C THR A 134 8.83 -15.63 -6.71
N PHE A 135 8.74 -14.33 -6.48
CA PHE A 135 9.84 -13.55 -5.92
C PHE A 135 9.39 -12.69 -4.76
N HIS A 136 10.16 -12.73 -3.69
CA HIS A 136 9.95 -11.92 -2.51
C HIS A 136 11.31 -11.41 -2.03
N TRP A 137 11.33 -10.21 -1.48
CA TRP A 137 12.48 -9.71 -0.75
C TRP A 137 12.58 -10.41 0.59
N LYS A 138 13.79 -10.50 1.14
CA LYS A 138 14.04 -11.23 2.40
C LYS A 138 13.40 -10.55 3.61
N ASP A 139 13.37 -9.22 3.57
CA ASP A 139 12.84 -8.30 4.56
C ASP A 139 12.56 -6.95 3.88
N ASN A 140 11.93 -6.04 4.64
CA ASN A 140 11.53 -4.71 4.18
C ASN A 140 12.60 -3.63 4.33
#